data_AF-A0A8J7ZLB2-F1
#
_entry.id   AF-A0A8J7ZLB2-F1
#
_cell.length_a   1.000
_cell.length_b   1.000
_cell.length_c   1.000
_cell.angle_alpha   90.00
_cell.angle_beta   90.00
_cell.angle_gamma   90.00
#
_symmetry.space_group_name_H-M   'P 1'
#
loop_
_entity.id
_entity.type
_entity.pdbx_description
1 polymer ?
#
loop_
_entity_poly.entity_id
_entity_poly.type
_entity_poly.pdbx_seq_one_letter_code
_entity_poly.pdbx_strand_id
1 'polypeptide(L)' 'MVHCPECESTLSSIDDVAFVETESRLGFVRASKRFYVTECAHCGYTIGSGVAGAKGNGGAAGAH' A
#
# COMPACT_ATOMS: atom_id res chain seq x y z
N MET A 1 17.47 4.13 7.42
CA MET A 1 16.45 4.53 8.41
C MET A 1 15.67 5.69 7.83
N VAL A 2 14.35 5.58 7.79
CA VAL A 2 13.45 6.60 7.20
C VAL A 2 12.54 7.08 8.32
N HIS A 3 12.27 8.39 8.37
CA HIS A 3 11.36 8.99 9.35
C HIS A 3 10.01 9.31 8.72
N CYS A 4 8.93 9.16 9.49
CA CYS A 4 7.63 9.67 9.09
C CYS A 4 7.70 11.21 8.97
N PRO A 5 7.24 11.82 7.86
CA PRO A 5 7.33 13.26 7.68
C PRO A 5 6.41 14.07 8.63
N GLU A 6 5.36 13.45 9.17
CA GLU A 6 4.40 14.13 10.05
C GLU A 6 4.76 14.04 11.53
N CYS A 7 5.13 12.85 12.02
CA CYS A 7 5.38 12.63 13.44
C CYS A 7 6.83 12.32 13.78
N GLU A 8 7.72 12.37 12.78
CA GLU A 8 9.17 12.12 12.89
C GLU A 8 9.56 10.73 13.43
N SER A 9 8.58 9.85 13.64
CA SER A 9 8.81 8.50 14.16
C SER A 9 9.68 7.70 13.19
N THR A 10 10.63 6.96 13.75
CA THR A 10 11.54 6.11 12.97
C THR A 10 10.78 4.90 12.44
N LEU A 11 10.75 4.74 11.12
CA LEU A 11 10.23 3.56 10.43
C LEU A 11 11.39 2.59 10.20
N SER A 12 11.48 1.58 11.05
CA SER A 12 12.62 0.65 11.08
C SER A 12 12.24 -0.80 10.81
N SER A 13 11.03 -1.19 11.19
CA SER A 13 10.44 -2.51 10.95
C SER A 13 9.13 -2.40 10.17
N ILE A 14 8.65 -3.53 9.67
CA ILE A 14 7.33 -3.63 9.05
C ILE A 14 6.20 -3.36 10.05
N ASP A 15 6.43 -3.55 11.34
CA ASP A 15 5.47 -3.24 12.41
C ASP A 15 5.24 -1.73 12.59
N ASP A 16 6.12 -0.89 12.06
CA ASP A 16 5.98 0.56 12.09
C ASP A 16 5.03 1.08 10.99
N VAL A 17 4.54 0.19 10.11
CA VAL A 17 3.64 0.53 8.99
C VAL A 17 2.41 -0.36 8.96
N ALA A 18 1.25 0.25 8.70
CA ALA A 18 -0.01 -0.44 8.51
C ALA A 18 -0.37 -0.53 7.02
N PHE A 19 -0.83 -1.69 6.56
CA PHE A 19 -1.33 -1.88 5.20
C PHE A 19 -2.85 -1.93 5.23
N VAL A 20 -3.50 -0.86 4.76
CA VAL A 20 -4.95 -0.77 4.70
C VAL A 20 -5.40 -1.05 3.28
N GLU A 21 -6.29 -2.05 3.12
CA GLU A 21 -6.90 -2.35 1.83
C GLU A 21 -7.99 -1.33 1.54
N THR A 22 -7.83 -0.57 0.47
CA THR A 22 -8.84 0.35 -0.02
C THR A 22 -9.75 -0.38 -0.98
N GLU A 23 -11.01 -0.57 -0.58
CA GLU A 23 -12.00 -1.30 -1.35
C GLU A 23 -12.34 -0.55 -2.65
N SER A 24 -11.84 -1.03 -3.79
CA SER A 24 -12.17 -0.47 -5.11
C SER A 24 -13.45 -1.11 -5.65
N ARG A 25 -14.61 -0.64 -5.18
CA ARG A 25 -15.92 -0.93 -5.79
C ARG A 25 -16.14 -0.02 -7.00
N LEU A 26 -15.41 -0.23 -8.08
CA LEU A 26 -15.76 0.36 -9.37
C LEU A 26 -16.86 -0.50 -10.01
N GLY A 27 -18.03 0.10 -10.20
CA GLY A 27 -19.24 -0.58 -10.67
C GLY A 27 -19.04 -1.42 -11.93
N PHE A 28 -19.79 -2.53 -11.97
CA PHE A 28 -19.99 -3.45 -13.10
C PHE A 28 -18.81 -4.31 -13.59
N VAL A 29 -17.56 -4.06 -13.21
CA VAL A 29 -16.45 -4.97 -13.52
C VAL A 29 -15.66 -5.25 -12.24
N ARG A 30 -15.63 -6.52 -11.81
CA ARG A 30 -14.69 -7.01 -10.79
C ARG A 30 -13.27 -6.95 -11.35
N ALA A 31 -12.72 -5.74 -11.49
CA ALA A 31 -11.28 -5.56 -11.54
C ALA A 31 -10.79 -5.88 -10.12
N SER A 32 -10.39 -7.13 -9.88
CA SER A 32 -9.88 -7.66 -8.59
C SER A 32 -8.53 -7.04 -8.20
N LYS A 33 -8.29 -5.77 -8.52
CA LYS A 33 -7.08 -5.06 -8.15
C LYS A 33 -7.30 -4.57 -6.72
N ARG A 34 -6.60 -5.19 -5.78
CA ARG A 34 -6.59 -4.76 -4.39
C ARG A 34 -5.60 -3.61 -4.29
N PHE A 35 -6.11 -2.46 -3.87
CA PHE A 35 -5.31 -1.28 -3.61
C PHE A 35 -4.96 -1.29 -2.14
N TYR A 36 -3.69 -1.12 -1.81
CA TYR A 36 -3.23 -1.00 -0.44
C TYR A 36 -2.63 0.37 -0.26
N VAL A 37 -2.98 1.04 0.83
CA VAL A 37 -2.25 2.20 1.31
C VAL A 37 -1.36 1.77 2.47
N THR A 38 -0.16 2.31 2.51
CA THR A 38 0.80 2.10 3.59
C THR A 38 0.77 3.33 4.47
N GLU A 39 0.41 3.14 5.73
CA GLU A 39 0.25 4.21 6.72
C GLU A 39 1.28 4.05 7.83
N CYS A 40 1.63 5.15 8.48
CA CYS A 40 2.45 5.12 9.69
C CYS A 40 1.62 4.52 10.83
N ALA A 41 2.12 3.47 11.50
CA ALA A 41 1.41 2.86 12.63
C ALA A 41 1.31 3.80 13.85
N HIS A 42 2.13 4.85 13.92
CA HIS A 42 2.19 5.78 15.05
C HIS A 42 1.21 6.95 14.94
N CYS A 43 1.02 7.51 13.73
CA CYS A 43 0.19 8.69 13.52
C CYS A 43 -0.93 8.51 12.48
N GLY A 44 -0.97 7.37 11.77
CA GLY A 44 -1.93 7.10 10.70
C GLY A 44 -1.65 7.84 9.39
N TYR A 45 -0.54 8.58 9.26
CA TYR A 45 -0.22 9.29 8.03
C TYR A 45 0.07 8.32 6.88
N THR A 46 -0.55 8.55 5.71
CA THR A 46 -0.30 7.74 4.52
C THR A 46 1.08 8.04 3.94
N ILE A 47 1.97 7.05 3.98
CA ILE A 47 3.36 7.15 3.50
C ILE A 47 3.46 6.69 2.03
N GLY A 48 2.59 5.80 1.59
CA GLY A 48 2.63 5.28 0.23
C GLY A 48 1.37 4.52 -0.17
N SER A 49 1.31 4.12 -1.44
CA SER A 49 0.23 3.31 -1.99
C SER A 49 0.77 2.27 -2.96
N GLY A 50 0.26 1.05 -2.90
CA GLY A 50 0.61 -0.06 -3.77
C GLY A 50 -0.61 -0.70 -4.41
N VAL A 51 -0.41 -1.32 -5.57
CA VAL A 51 -1.43 -2.11 -6.27
C VAL A 51 -0.98 -3.56 -6.38
N ALA A 52 -1.72 -4.49 -5.80
CA ALA A 52 -1.51 -5.90 -6.07
C ALA A 52 -2.26 -6.25 -7.36
N GLY A 53 -1.50 -6.48 -8.44
CA GLY A 53 -2.06 -7.03 -9.68
C GLY A 53 -2.62 -8.44 -9.41
N ALA A 54 -3.84 -8.71 -9.86
CA ALA A 54 -4.33 -10.08 -9.92
C ALA A 54 -3.40 -10.90 -10.83
N LYS A 55 -3.04 -12.14 -10.46
CA LYS A 55 -2.42 -13.12 -11.37
C LYS A 55 -3.41 -13.46 -12.49
N GLY A 56 -3.56 -12.56 -13.45
CA GLY A 56 -4.00 -12.85 -14.79
C GLY A 56 -2.75 -13.24 -15.58
N ASN A 57 -2.80 -14.39 -16.23
CA ASN A 57 -1.77 -14.91 -17.11
C ASN A 57 -1.34 -13.82 -18.14
N GLY A 58 -0.21 -13.14 -17.90
CA GLY A 58 0.28 -12.07 -18.78
C GLY A 58 1.15 -11.01 -18.09
N GLY A 59 2.46 -11.26 -18.04
CA GLY A 59 3.53 -10.26 -18.04
C GLY A 59 3.44 -9.08 -17.06
N ALA A 60 3.86 -9.29 -15.81
CA ALA A 60 4.40 -8.20 -15.00
C ALA A 60 5.93 -8.27 -15.05
N ALA A 61 6.51 -7.65 -16.09
CA ALA A 61 7.93 -7.34 -16.10
C ALA A 61 8.20 -6.25 -15.04
N GLY A 62 9.33 -6.40 -14.36
CA GLY A 62 9.64 -5.80 -13.07
C GLY A 62 9.55 -4.27 -13.02
N ALA A 63 9.10 -3.79 -11.87
CA ALA A 63 9.52 -2.51 -11.33
C ALA A 63 10.74 -2.78 -10.43
N HIS A 64 11.92 -2.60 -11.00
CA HIS A 64 13.18 -2.32 -10.30
C HIS A 64 13.90 -1.23 -11.08
#